data_AF-A0A8J7KE99-F1
#
_entry.id   AF-A0A8J7KE99-F1
#
_cell.length_a   1.000
_cell.length_b   1.000
_cell.length_c   1.000
_cell.angle_alpha   90.00
_cell.angle_beta   90.00
_cell.angle_gamma   90.00
#
_symmetry.space_group_name_H-M   'P 1'
#
loop_
_entity.id
_entity.type
_entity.pdbx_description
1 polymer ?
#
loop_
_entity_poly.entity_id
_entity_poly.type
_entity_poly.pdbx_seq_one_letter_code
_entity_poly.pdbx_strand_id
1 'polypeptide(L)'
;MLQAIADFDYDGACIDAARSRKELYASCTAPVRKWGGFFARKTVISSSQILHMIIPVGHLQPAHAKMLGFFLGYLDDDFAYRAQPSNLPQPGDDACTAQFKRLVFAATQAGIRGVPVFMDT
;
A
#
# COMPACT_ATOMS: atom_id res chain seq x y z
N MET A 1 -12.88 1.82 8.08
CA MET A 1 -11.53 1.43 7.59
C MET A 1 -11.27 -0.06 7.73
N LEU A 2 -11.47 -0.67 8.92
CA LEU A 2 -11.43 -2.15 9.06
C LEU A 2 -12.46 -2.86 8.17
N GLN A 3 -13.67 -2.29 8.05
CA GLN A 3 -14.69 -2.73 7.08
C GLN A 3 -14.11 -2.76 5.66
N ALA A 4 -13.53 -1.66 5.18
CA ALA A 4 -12.97 -1.53 3.84
C ALA A 4 -11.74 -2.43 3.52
N ILE A 5 -11.11 -3.08 4.50
CA ILE A 5 -10.08 -4.12 4.24
C ILE A 5 -10.75 -5.51 4.18
N ALA A 6 -11.74 -5.74 5.05
CA ALA A 6 -12.52 -6.98 5.10
C ALA A 6 -13.51 -7.11 3.93
N ASP A 7 -14.02 -6.00 3.39
CA ASP A 7 -15.08 -5.95 2.38
C ASP A 7 -14.61 -6.39 0.98
N PHE A 8 -13.30 -6.57 0.75
CA PHE A 8 -12.74 -6.81 -0.57
C PHE A 8 -11.98 -8.13 -0.75
N ASP A 9 -11.99 -9.01 0.26
CA ASP A 9 -11.40 -10.36 0.19
C ASP A 9 -9.92 -10.40 -0.25
N TYR A 10 -9.16 -9.30 -0.01
CA TYR A 10 -7.73 -9.26 -0.26
C TYR A 10 -6.98 -10.04 0.83
N ASP A 11 -7.02 -11.36 0.75
CA ASP A 11 -6.35 -12.28 1.68
C ASP A 11 -4.82 -12.33 1.48
N GLY A 12 -4.35 -12.01 0.28
CA GLY A 12 -2.94 -12.02 -0.11
C GLY A 12 -2.44 -13.40 -0.53
N ALA A 13 -3.31 -14.41 -0.62
CA ALA A 13 -2.92 -15.80 -0.89
C ALA A 13 -2.23 -15.98 -2.25
N CYS A 14 -2.70 -15.26 -3.27
CA CYS A 14 -2.09 -15.29 -4.60
C CYS A 14 -0.64 -14.74 -4.60
N ILE A 15 -0.36 -13.76 -3.74
CA ILE A 15 0.99 -13.20 -3.56
C ILE A 15 1.83 -14.13 -2.69
N ASP A 16 1.28 -14.67 -1.60
CA ASP A 16 1.98 -15.61 -0.72
C ASP A 16 2.41 -16.88 -1.47
N ALA A 17 1.58 -17.38 -2.39
CA ALA A 17 1.94 -18.50 -3.26
C ALA A 17 3.18 -18.20 -4.13
N ALA A 18 3.40 -16.94 -4.50
CA ALA A 18 4.53 -16.51 -5.31
C ALA A 18 5.79 -16.17 -4.49
N ARG A 19 5.69 -16.02 -3.16
CA ARG A 19 6.81 -15.56 -2.30
C ARG A 19 7.99 -16.52 -2.20
N SER A 20 7.81 -17.78 -2.57
CA SER A 20 8.91 -18.75 -2.67
C SER A 20 9.92 -18.40 -3.77
N ARG A 21 9.54 -17.51 -4.70
CA ARG A 21 10.36 -17.01 -5.81
C ARG A 21 11.36 -15.95 -5.35
N LYS A 22 12.55 -16.40 -4.95
CA LYS A 22 13.62 -15.54 -4.39
C LYS A 22 14.14 -14.49 -5.37
N GLU A 23 13.91 -14.67 -6.66
CA GLU A 23 14.21 -13.68 -7.71
C GLU A 23 13.24 -12.49 -7.70
N LEU A 24 12.06 -12.64 -7.11
CA LEU A 24 11.04 -11.58 -7.00
C LEU A 24 10.90 -11.05 -5.57
N TYR A 25 11.09 -11.90 -4.57
CA TYR A 25 10.84 -11.56 -3.17
C TYR A 25 12.08 -11.78 -2.30
N ALA A 26 12.39 -10.77 -1.49
CA ALA A 26 13.47 -10.85 -0.51
C ALA A 26 13.18 -11.82 0.65
N SER A 27 11.91 -12.20 0.87
CA SER A 27 11.49 -13.08 1.97
C SER A 27 10.34 -13.99 1.55
N CYS A 28 10.38 -15.24 1.99
CA CYS A 28 9.28 -16.21 1.84
C CYS A 28 8.08 -15.88 2.74
N THR A 29 8.25 -15.02 3.75
CA THR A 29 7.18 -14.58 4.66
C THR A 29 6.85 -13.12 4.42
N ALA A 30 5.58 -12.77 4.51
CA ALA A 30 5.12 -11.39 4.34
C ALA A 30 5.40 -10.54 5.60
N PRO A 31 6.15 -9.43 5.48
CA PRO A 31 6.18 -8.42 6.53
C PRO A 31 4.77 -7.96 6.89
N VAL A 32 4.53 -7.74 8.18
CA VAL A 32 3.23 -7.35 8.72
C VAL A 32 3.34 -6.01 9.42
N ARG A 33 2.46 -5.07 9.07
CA ARG A 33 2.28 -3.82 9.82
C ARG A 33 1.09 -3.96 10.75
N LYS A 34 1.26 -3.51 12.00
CA LYS A 34 0.21 -3.50 13.01
C LYS A 34 0.05 -2.09 13.55
N TRP A 35 -1.18 -1.61 13.70
CA TRP A 35 -1.47 -0.32 14.30
C TRP A 35 -2.80 -0.33 15.05
N GLY A 36 -2.95 0.63 15.98
CA GLY A 36 -4.03 0.64 16.96
C GLY A 36 -3.84 -0.41 18.07
N GLY A 37 -4.51 -0.19 19.20
CA GLY A 37 -4.63 -1.16 20.28
C GLY A 37 -4.01 -0.73 21.63
N PHE A 38 -4.89 -0.19 22.49
CA PHE A 38 -4.89 -0.43 23.94
C PHE A 38 -6.34 -0.64 24.45
N PHE A 39 -7.33 0.02 23.82
CA PHE A 39 -8.77 -0.13 24.09
C PHE A 39 -9.64 -0.48 22.85
N ALA A 40 -9.04 -0.78 21.70
CA ALA A 40 -9.75 -1.09 20.45
C ALA A 40 -9.10 -2.25 19.67
N ARG A 41 -9.83 -2.84 18.72
CA ARG A 41 -9.37 -3.96 17.89
C ARG A 41 -8.13 -3.56 17.08
N LYS A 42 -7.05 -4.29 17.27
CA LYS A 42 -5.77 -4.09 16.57
C LYS A 42 -5.94 -4.34 15.08
N THR A 43 -5.51 -3.40 14.25
CA THR A 43 -5.48 -3.58 12.79
C THR A 43 -4.15 -4.19 12.38
N VAL A 44 -4.20 -5.19 11.51
CA VAL A 44 -3.05 -5.96 11.04
C VAL A 44 -3.18 -6.09 9.54
N ILE A 45 -2.14 -5.71 8.80
CA ILE A 45 -2.07 -5.90 7.34
C ILE A 45 -0.72 -6.48 6.95
N SER A 46 -0.71 -7.46 6.05
CA SER A 46 0.52 -7.98 5.46
C SER A 46 0.88 -7.24 4.17
N SER A 47 2.17 -7.22 3.84
CA SER A 47 2.63 -6.73 2.54
C SER A 47 2.03 -7.50 1.35
N SER A 48 1.69 -8.79 1.53
CA SER A 48 1.00 -9.57 0.50
C SER A 48 -0.41 -9.06 0.24
N GLN A 49 -1.15 -8.65 1.29
CA GLN A 49 -2.46 -8.01 1.13
C GLN A 49 -2.34 -6.64 0.46
N ILE A 50 -1.31 -5.87 0.79
CA ILE A 50 -1.06 -4.58 0.12
C ILE A 50 -0.77 -4.80 -1.37
N LEU A 51 0.09 -5.77 -1.72
CA LEU A 51 0.40 -6.08 -3.12
C LEU A 51 -0.81 -6.63 -3.87
N HIS A 52 -1.63 -7.46 -3.21
CA HIS A 52 -2.89 -7.95 -3.75
C HIS A 52 -3.91 -6.83 -4.01
N MET A 53 -3.82 -5.70 -3.30
CA MET A 53 -4.65 -4.52 -3.58
C MET A 53 -4.14 -3.68 -4.77
N ILE A 54 -2.86 -3.81 -5.16
CA ILE A 54 -2.24 -2.96 -6.20
C ILE A 54 -2.17 -3.68 -7.55
N ILE A 55 -1.74 -4.94 -7.55
CA ILE A 55 -1.36 -5.68 -8.77
C ILE A 55 -2.57 -6.15 -9.62
N PRO A 56 -3.68 -6.65 -9.04
CA PRO A 56 -4.77 -7.21 -9.85
C PRO A 56 -5.74 -6.15 -10.39
N VAL A 57 -5.66 -4.91 -9.90
CA VAL A 57 -6.70 -3.90 -10.10
C VAL A 57 -6.16 -2.89 -11.11
N GLY A 58 -6.57 -2.97 -12.37
CA GLY A 58 -6.20 -2.01 -13.43
C GLY A 58 -6.57 -0.55 -13.12
N HIS A 59 -7.28 -0.31 -12.02
CA HIS A 59 -7.50 1.01 -11.45
C HIS A 59 -7.58 0.92 -9.91
N LEU A 60 -7.09 1.95 -9.21
CA LEU A 60 -7.30 2.11 -7.77
C LEU A 60 -8.47 3.07 -7.55
N GLN A 61 -9.55 2.56 -6.94
CA GLN A 61 -10.63 3.40 -6.44
C GLN A 61 -10.09 4.35 -5.35
N PRO A 62 -10.70 5.54 -5.15
CA PRO A 62 -10.18 6.54 -4.22
C PRO A 62 -9.93 6.02 -2.80
N ALA A 63 -10.81 5.14 -2.30
CA ALA A 63 -10.64 4.51 -0.99
C ALA A 63 -9.38 3.63 -0.94
N HIS A 64 -9.12 2.83 -1.98
CA HIS A 64 -7.93 1.97 -2.07
C HIS A 64 -6.65 2.80 -2.20
N ALA A 65 -6.71 3.86 -3.00
CA ALA A 65 -5.60 4.79 -3.17
C ALA A 65 -5.23 5.49 -1.84
N LYS A 66 -6.25 5.88 -1.05
CA LYS A 66 -6.07 6.42 0.30
C LYS A 66 -5.51 5.38 1.27
N MET A 67 -6.02 4.14 1.25
CA MET A 67 -5.50 3.05 2.08
C MET A 67 -4.05 2.71 1.75
N LEU A 68 -3.67 2.69 0.46
CA LEU A 68 -2.30 2.46 0.02
C LEU A 68 -1.34 3.48 0.64
N GLY A 69 -1.66 4.77 0.53
CA GLY A 69 -0.87 5.84 1.13
C GLY A 69 -0.76 5.70 2.65
N PHE A 70 -1.85 5.35 3.32
CA PHE A 70 -1.86 5.10 4.76
C PHE A 70 -0.97 3.90 5.16
N PHE A 71 -1.10 2.76 4.49
CA PHE A 71 -0.32 1.54 4.79
C PHE A 71 1.17 1.69 4.53
N LEU A 72 1.56 2.55 3.59
CA LEU A 72 2.95 2.82 3.27
C LEU A 72 3.53 4.04 4.02
N GLY A 73 2.73 4.71 4.87
CA GLY A 73 3.18 5.81 5.73
C GLY A 73 3.26 7.17 5.05
N TYR A 74 2.60 7.32 3.90
CA TYR A 74 2.43 8.59 3.19
C TYR A 74 1.29 9.42 3.80
N LEU A 75 0.41 8.80 4.56
CA LEU A 75 -0.60 9.46 5.37
C LEU A 75 -0.33 9.26 6.87
N ASP A 76 -0.72 10.25 7.66
CA ASP A 76 -0.81 10.13 9.12
C ASP A 76 -2.17 9.54 9.55
N ASP A 77 -2.39 9.49 10.86
CA ASP A 77 -3.61 8.94 11.47
C ASP A 77 -4.86 9.79 11.20
N ASP A 78 -4.69 11.06 10.81
CA ASP A 78 -5.77 11.97 10.39
C ASP A 78 -6.02 11.90 8.87
N PHE A 79 -5.34 10.97 8.17
CA PHE A 79 -5.34 10.84 6.71
C PHE A 79 -4.83 12.09 5.97
N ALA A 80 -4.03 12.92 6.62
CA ALA A 80 -3.33 14.02 5.99
C ALA A 80 -2.00 13.55 5.40
N TYR A 81 -1.53 14.24 4.35
CA TYR A 81 -0.28 13.89 3.70
C TYR A 81 0.91 14.15 4.63
N ARG A 82 1.69 13.10 4.88
CA ARG A 82 2.90 13.17 5.68
C ARG A 82 4.09 13.58 4.81
N ALA A 83 4.46 14.85 4.86
CA ALA A 83 5.56 15.43 4.10
C ALA A 83 6.95 15.02 4.63
N GLN A 84 7.29 13.74 4.55
CA GLN A 84 8.63 13.23 4.84
C GLN A 84 9.47 13.13 3.56
N PRO A 85 10.77 13.51 3.60
CA PRO A 85 11.65 13.39 2.44
C PRO A 85 11.68 11.97 1.86
N SER A 86 11.62 10.94 2.71
CA SER A 86 11.60 9.53 2.30
C SER A 86 10.40 9.12 1.45
N ASN A 87 9.32 9.90 1.46
CA ASN A 87 8.11 9.65 0.66
C ASN A 87 8.22 10.19 -0.78
N LEU A 88 9.33 10.84 -1.12
CA LEU A 88 9.63 11.30 -2.47
C LEU A 88 10.92 10.65 -2.97
N PRO A 89 11.11 10.53 -4.30
CA PRO A 89 12.36 10.06 -4.88
C PRO A 89 13.57 10.84 -4.36
N GLN A 90 14.61 10.13 -3.96
CA GLN A 90 15.86 10.67 -3.45
C GLN A 90 17.01 10.42 -4.44
N PRO A 91 18.10 11.21 -4.41
CA PRO A 91 19.24 11.06 -5.33
C PRO A 91 19.95 9.69 -5.32
N GLY A 92 19.70 8.84 -4.31
CA GLY A 92 20.26 7.48 -4.21
C GLY A 92 19.27 6.35 -4.52
N ASP A 93 18.04 6.66 -4.90
CA ASP A 93 17.06 5.64 -5.27
C ASP A 93 17.39 5.08 -6.66
N ASP A 94 17.32 3.77 -6.80
CA ASP A 94 17.29 3.15 -8.13
C ASP A 94 16.00 3.54 -8.89
N ALA A 95 15.97 3.29 -10.20
CA ALA A 95 14.85 3.68 -11.05
C ALA A 95 13.51 3.08 -10.60
N CYS A 96 13.51 1.82 -10.14
CA CYS A 96 12.30 1.12 -9.70
C CYS A 96 11.79 1.71 -8.39
N THR A 97 12.68 1.93 -7.42
CA THR A 97 12.37 2.57 -6.14
C THR A 97 11.82 3.98 -6.35
N ALA A 98 12.45 4.78 -7.21
CA ALA A 98 11.98 6.12 -7.54
C ALA A 98 10.59 6.09 -8.21
N GLN A 99 10.34 5.16 -9.12
CA GLN A 99 9.05 5.01 -9.78
C GLN A 99 7.96 4.55 -8.81
N PHE A 100 8.27 3.60 -7.93
CA PHE A 100 7.35 3.15 -6.89
C PHE A 100 6.96 4.28 -5.94
N LYS A 101 7.93 5.10 -5.48
CA LYS A 101 7.63 6.28 -4.65
C LYS A 101 6.71 7.27 -5.36
N ARG A 102 6.94 7.53 -6.65
CA ARG A 102 6.05 8.39 -7.47
C ARG A 102 4.63 7.82 -7.57
N LEU A 103 4.51 6.51 -7.81
CA LEU A 103 3.20 5.83 -7.87
C LEU A 103 2.45 5.98 -6.55
N VAL A 104 3.10 5.65 -5.42
CA VAL A 104 2.47 5.73 -4.10
C VAL A 104 2.11 7.18 -3.75
N PHE A 105 2.97 8.15 -4.08
CA PHE A 105 2.67 9.57 -3.92
C PHE A 105 1.43 9.98 -4.72
N ALA A 106 1.39 9.65 -6.02
CA ALA A 106 0.26 9.98 -6.88
C ALA A 106 -1.04 9.33 -6.39
N ALA A 107 -1.00 8.05 -6.01
CA ALA A 107 -2.15 7.35 -5.44
C ALA A 107 -2.61 7.97 -4.12
N THR A 108 -1.67 8.37 -3.26
CA THR A 108 -2.00 9.06 -2.01
C THR A 108 -2.74 10.37 -2.28
N GLN A 109 -2.23 11.20 -3.19
CA GLN A 109 -2.86 12.47 -3.55
C GLN A 109 -4.24 12.26 -4.19
N ALA A 110 -4.38 11.25 -5.05
CA ALA A 110 -5.65 10.86 -5.65
C ALA A 110 -6.67 10.44 -4.58
N GLY A 111 -6.24 9.60 -3.63
CA GLY A 111 -7.05 9.16 -2.50
C GLY A 111 -7.51 10.30 -1.59
N ILE A 112 -6.63 11.27 -1.29
CA ILE A 112 -7.00 12.49 -0.52
C ILE A 112 -8.10 13.27 -1.25
N ARG A 113 -7.96 13.42 -2.57
CA ARG A 113 -8.87 14.20 -3.43
C ARG A 113 -10.13 13.46 -3.86
N GLY A 114 -10.27 12.18 -3.50
CA GLY A 114 -11.44 11.38 -3.87
C GLY A 114 -11.49 10.98 -5.35
N VAL A 115 -10.34 10.94 -6.04
CA VAL A 115 -10.28 10.59 -7.48
C VAL A 115 -9.63 9.22 -7.70
N PRO A 116 -10.08 8.45 -8.70
CA PRO A 116 -9.48 7.16 -9.02
C PRO A 116 -8.11 7.34 -9.69
N VAL A 117 -7.26 6.32 -9.58
CA VAL A 117 -6.00 6.21 -10.33
C VAL A 117 -6.15 5.12 -11.37
N PHE A 118 -5.91 5.46 -12.63
CA PHE A 118 -5.84 4.48 -13.71
C PHE A 118 -4.38 4.10 -13.92
N MET A 119 -4.11 2.80 -14.04
CA MET A 119 -2.78 2.28 -14.31
C MET A 119 -2.80 1.73 -15.73
N ASP A 120 -1.95 2.28 -16.61
CA ASP A 120 -1.75 1.70 -17.93
C ASP A 120 -1.14 0.31 -17.76
N THR A 121 -1.84 -0.70 -18.29
CA THR A 121 -1.41 -2.10 -18.31
C THR A 121 -0.48 -2.38 -19.48
#